data_AF-A0AAV0Q691-F1
#
_entry.id   AF-A0AAV0Q691-F1
#
_cell.length_a   1.000
_cell.length_b   1.000
_cell.length_c   1.000
_cell.angle_alpha   90.00
_cell.angle_beta   90.00
_cell.angle_gamma   90.00
#
_symmetry.space_group_name_H-M   'P 1'
#
loop_
_entity.id
_entity.type
_entity.pdbx_description
1 polymer ?
#
loop_
_entity_poly.entity_id
_entity_poly.type
_entity_poly.pdbx_seq_one_letter_code
_entity_poly.pdbx_strand_id
1 'polypeptide(L)'
;MFLLNAAYDAWQVQASLAPPTADPHGDWDDCKKNHAECNATQINFFQDFRNQMLNAVKGFSTSKRNGLFLNSCFAHCQTERQDTWFADDSPVVD
;
A
#
# COMPACT_ATOMS: atom_id res chain seq x y z
N MET A 1 11.70 17.39 0.44
CA MET A 1 10.43 16.74 0.85
C MET A 1 10.65 15.25 0.87
N PHE A 2 10.06 14.51 1.80
CA PHE A 2 10.17 13.05 1.85
C PHE A 2 8.77 12.44 1.80
N LEU A 3 8.55 11.48 0.90
CA LEU A 3 7.31 10.72 0.84
C LEU A 3 7.54 9.32 1.39
N LEU A 4 6.75 8.97 2.38
CA LEU A 4 6.71 7.67 3.01
C LEU A 4 5.29 7.13 2.87
N ASN A 5 5.12 6.00 2.18
CA ASN A 5 3.79 5.41 2.02
C ASN A 5 3.87 3.91 1.69
N ALA A 6 2.83 3.14 2.03
CA ALA A 6 2.65 1.79 1.54
C ALA A 6 2.09 1.84 0.10
N ALA A 7 2.61 0.98 -0.78
CA ALA A 7 2.06 0.81 -2.11
C ALA A 7 0.65 0.17 -2.09
N TYR A 8 0.34 -0.53 -0.99
CA TYR A 8 -0.97 -1.10 -0.71
C TYR A 8 -1.49 -0.54 0.62
N ASP A 9 -1.72 0.77 0.69
CA ASP A 9 -2.21 1.41 1.92
C ASP A 9 -3.56 0.80 2.36
N ALA A 10 -3.56 0.14 3.53
CA ALA A 10 -4.69 -0.65 3.98
C ALA A 10 -5.94 0.20 4.26
N TRP A 11 -5.77 1.47 4.63
CA TRP A 11 -6.89 2.38 4.80
C TRP A 11 -7.50 2.73 3.45
N GLN A 12 -6.68 3.02 2.43
CA GLN A 12 -7.17 3.32 1.08
C GLN A 12 -7.92 2.12 0.47
N VAL A 13 -7.48 0.90 0.75
CA VAL A 13 -8.19 -0.33 0.35
C VAL A 13 -9.62 -0.33 0.91
N GLN A 14 -9.78 -0.07 2.21
CA GLN A 14 -11.09 -0.11 2.87
C GLN A 14 -11.97 1.10 2.57
N ALA A 15 -11.38 2.29 2.52
CA ALA A 15 -12.11 3.54 2.42
C ALA A 15 -12.42 3.95 0.97
N SER A 16 -11.60 3.52 0.00
CA SER A 16 -11.70 3.99 -1.39
C SER A 16 -11.80 2.88 -2.41
N LEU A 17 -11.02 1.80 -2.30
CA LEU A 17 -10.96 0.78 -3.36
C LEU A 17 -12.11 -0.22 -3.27
N ALA A 18 -12.44 -0.68 -2.06
CA ALA A 18 -13.55 -1.60 -1.83
C ALA A 18 -14.41 -1.22 -0.60
N PRO A 19 -14.90 0.03 -0.50
CA PRO A 19 -15.92 0.38 0.48
C PRO A 19 -17.24 -0.36 0.19
N PRO A 20 -18.17 -0.46 1.16
CA PRO A 20 -19.47 -1.13 0.94
C PRO A 20 -20.27 -0.57 -0.24
N THR A 21 -20.05 0.69 -0.61
CA THR A 21 -20.68 1.34 -1.77
C THR A 21 -20.10 0.87 -3.12
N ALA A 22 -18.83 0.44 -3.16
CA ALA A 22 -18.17 -0.09 -4.34
C ALA A 22 -18.18 -1.63 -4.39
N ASP A 23 -18.37 -2.27 -3.23
CA ASP A 23 -18.48 -3.72 -3.07
C ASP A 23 -19.82 -4.10 -2.41
N PRO A 24 -20.96 -3.87 -3.09
CA PRO A 24 -22.29 -4.12 -2.52
C PRO A 24 -22.60 -5.61 -2.33
N HIS A 25 -21.85 -6.50 -2.97
CA HIS A 25 -22.01 -7.95 -2.89
C HIS A 25 -21.05 -8.61 -1.90
N GLY A 26 -20.08 -7.87 -1.36
CA GLY A 26 -19.11 -8.38 -0.38
C GLY A 26 -18.03 -9.27 -1.00
N ASP A 27 -17.77 -9.16 -2.31
CA ASP A 27 -16.79 -9.98 -3.01
C ASP A 27 -15.36 -9.74 -2.49
N TRP A 28 -15.11 -8.59 -1.86
CA TRP A 28 -13.81 -8.22 -1.31
C TRP A 28 -13.71 -8.39 0.21
N ASP A 29 -14.78 -8.83 0.89
CA ASP A 29 -14.80 -8.82 2.36
C ASP A 29 -13.74 -9.71 2.99
N ASP A 30 -13.51 -10.90 2.43
CA ASP A 30 -12.45 -11.80 2.92
C ASP A 30 -11.07 -11.27 2.55
N CYS A 31 -10.88 -10.83 1.30
CA CYS A 31 -9.63 -10.28 0.80
C CYS A 31 -9.16 -9.03 1.57
N LYS A 32 -10.07 -8.11 1.93
CA LYS A 32 -9.75 -6.89 2.72
C LYS A 32 -9.37 -7.20 4.17
N LYS A 33 -9.91 -8.28 4.74
CA LYS A 33 -9.62 -8.70 6.13
C LYS A 33 -8.36 -9.55 6.19
N ASN A 34 -8.17 -10.42 5.21
CA ASN A 34 -7.03 -11.30 5.07
C ASN A 34 -6.60 -11.34 3.60
N HIS A 35 -5.50 -10.66 3.27
CA HIS A 35 -5.00 -10.56 1.90
C HIS A 35 -4.54 -11.91 1.31
N ALA A 36 -4.37 -12.95 2.15
CA ALA A 36 -4.11 -14.32 1.68
C ALA A 36 -5.34 -14.98 1.04
N GLU A 37 -6.55 -14.48 1.33
CA GLU A 37 -7.81 -14.97 0.74
C GLU A 37 -8.17 -14.25 -0.57
N CYS A 38 -7.33 -13.31 -1.03
CA CYS A 38 -7.56 -12.63 -2.29
C CYS A 38 -7.39 -13.60 -3.46
N ASN A 39 -8.36 -13.63 -4.36
CA ASN A 39 -8.24 -14.36 -5.61
C ASN A 39 -7.29 -13.65 -6.60
N ALA A 40 -6.93 -14.35 -7.68
CA ALA A 40 -6.00 -13.84 -8.68
C ALA A 40 -6.42 -12.49 -9.29
N THR A 41 -7.72 -12.26 -9.48
CA THR A 41 -8.24 -11.00 -10.02
C THR A 41 -8.06 -9.85 -9.03
N GLN A 42 -8.33 -10.09 -7.75
CA GLN A 42 -8.12 -9.10 -6.69
C GLN A 42 -6.64 -8.75 -6.50
N ILE A 43 -5.76 -9.76 -6.55
CA ILE A 43 -4.31 -9.54 -6.50
C ILE A 43 -3.84 -8.73 -7.70
N ASN A 44 -4.30 -9.04 -8.91
CA ASN A 44 -3.95 -8.26 -10.11
C ASN A 44 -4.41 -6.81 -9.98
N PHE A 45 -5.61 -6.57 -9.46
CA PHE A 45 -6.10 -5.22 -9.19
C PHE A 45 -5.18 -4.46 -8.22
N PHE A 46 -4.72 -5.08 -7.14
CA PHE A 46 -3.76 -4.45 -6.23
C PHE A 46 -2.43 -4.14 -6.92
N GLN A 47 -1.91 -5.05 -7.76
CA GLN A 47 -0.68 -4.79 -8.53
C GLN A 47 -0.84 -3.58 -9.47
N ASP A 48 -1.98 -3.47 -10.15
CA ASP A 48 -2.29 -2.33 -11.01
C ASP A 48 -2.41 -1.03 -10.20
N PHE A 49 -3.04 -1.08 -9.03
CA PHE A 49 -3.11 0.05 -8.12
C PHE A 49 -1.72 0.53 -7.67
N ARG A 50 -0.82 -0.40 -7.29
CA ARG A 50 0.59 -0.08 -6.99
C ARG A 50 1.29 0.56 -8.19
N ASN A 51 1.09 0.03 -9.40
CA ASN A 51 1.70 0.59 -10.61
C ASN A 51 1.22 2.02 -10.89
N GLN A 52 -0.06 2.31 -10.65
CA GLN A 52 -0.60 3.67 -10.77
C GLN A 52 0.08 4.63 -9.78
N MET A 53 0.27 4.21 -8.53
CA MET A 53 0.99 5.01 -7.54
C MET A 53 2.44 5.28 -7.96
N LEU A 54 3.18 4.24 -8.38
CA LEU A 54 4.56 4.37 -8.85
C LEU A 54 4.67 5.35 -10.03
N ASN A 55 3.72 5.30 -10.96
CA ASN A 55 3.66 6.23 -12.08
C ASN A 55 3.37 7.67 -11.62
N ALA A 56 2.44 7.85 -10.67
CA ALA A 56 2.08 9.16 -10.14
C ALA A 56 3.25 9.86 -9.43
N VAL A 57 4.09 9.10 -8.70
CA VAL A 57 5.25 9.67 -7.98
C VAL A 57 6.52 9.75 -8.82
N LYS A 58 6.52 9.23 -10.06
CA LYS A 58 7.70 9.18 -10.93
C LYS A 58 8.33 10.55 -11.16
N GLY A 59 7.52 11.58 -11.37
CA GLY A 59 8.04 12.95 -11.52
C GLY A 59 8.71 13.44 -10.22
N PHE A 60 8.08 13.18 -9.07
CA PHE A 60 8.61 13.56 -7.76
C PHE A 60 9.94 12.86 -7.44
N SER A 61 10.09 11.58 -7.80
CA SER A 61 11.27 10.77 -7.50
C SER A 61 12.51 11.16 -8.32
N THR A 62 12.36 11.88 -9.43
CA THR A 62 13.50 12.29 -10.27
C THR A 62 14.34 13.43 -9.67
N SER A 63 13.79 14.18 -8.72
CA SER A 63 14.48 15.28 -8.07
C SER A 63 15.44 14.77 -7.00
N LYS A 64 16.73 15.13 -7.10
CA LYS A 64 17.76 14.82 -6.07
C LYS A 64 17.50 15.47 -4.71
N ARG A 65 16.54 16.39 -4.61
CA ARG A 65 16.14 17.05 -3.34
C ARG A 65 14.97 16.35 -2.64
N ASN A 66 14.42 15.31 -3.26
CA ASN A 66 13.29 14.57 -2.76
C ASN A 66 13.74 13.17 -2.29
N GLY A 67 13.14 12.69 -1.20
CA GLY A 67 13.25 11.30 -0.76
C GLY A 67 11.93 10.58 -0.96
N LEU A 68 12.00 9.29 -1.27
CA LEU A 68 10.84 8.44 -1.48
C LEU A 68 11.14 7.06 -0.89
N PHE A 69 10.26 6.60 -0.02
CA PHE A 69 10.25 5.22 0.46
C PHE A 69 8.85 4.65 0.31
N LEU A 70 8.71 3.68 -0.59
CA LEU A 70 7.49 2.95 -0.84
C LEU A 70 7.74 1.46 -0.61
N ASN A 71 7.11 0.89 0.42
CA ASN A 71 7.14 -0.56 0.62
C ASN A 71 5.95 -1.23 -0.05
N SER A 72 6.08 -2.53 -0.29
CA SER A 72 5.04 -3.36 -0.92
C SER A 72 4.20 -4.09 0.14
N CYS A 73 3.97 -3.47 1.30
CA CYS A 73 3.22 -4.06 2.41
C CYS A 73 1.77 -3.57 2.41
N PHE A 74 0.85 -4.43 2.86
CA PHE A 74 -0.50 -4.01 3.24
C PHE A 74 -0.46 -3.42 4.65
N ALA A 75 -0.25 -2.11 4.73
CA ALA A 75 -0.06 -1.41 6.00
C ALA A 75 -0.67 -0.01 5.96
N HIS A 76 -0.97 0.54 7.12
CA HIS A 76 -1.40 1.92 7.31
C HIS A 76 -0.71 2.47 8.56
N CYS A 77 -0.36 3.76 8.56
CA CYS A 77 0.56 4.37 9.54
C CYS A 77 1.93 3.66 9.58
N GLN A 78 2.93 4.23 8.91
CA GLN A 78 4.24 3.59 8.71
C GLN A 78 5.16 3.75 9.93
N THR A 79 5.62 4.96 10.20
CA THR A 79 6.62 5.26 11.23
C THR A 79 6.06 5.45 12.63
N GLU A 80 4.73 5.43 12.80
CA GLU A 80 4.12 5.67 14.11
C GLU A 80 4.32 4.47 15.05
N ARG A 81 4.22 3.25 14.51
CA ARG A 81 4.43 2.01 15.23
C ARG A 81 5.89 1.57 15.18
N GLN A 82 6.65 1.99 16.18
CA GLN A 82 8.08 1.75 16.27
C GLN A 82 8.43 0.25 16.32
N ASP A 83 7.55 -0.57 16.91
CA ASP A 83 7.69 -2.03 16.99
C ASP A 83 7.68 -2.70 15.60
N THR A 84 6.90 -2.17 14.66
CA THR A 84 6.90 -2.67 13.27
C THR A 84 7.91 -1.95 12.37
N TRP A 85 8.23 -0.68 12.66
CA TRP A 85 9.17 0.11 11.85
C TRP A 85 10.63 -0.27 12.09
N PHE A 86 10.95 -0.73 13.30
CA PHE A 86 12.28 -1.18 13.70
C PHE A 86 12.32 -2.69 14.00
N ALA A 87 11.39 -3.47 13.44
CA ALA A 87 11.41 -4.93 13.53
C ALA A 87 12.66 -5.52 12.86
N ASP A 88 13.05 -6.74 13.25
CA ASP A 88 14.26 -7.42 12.75
C ASP A 88 14.28 -7.61 11.23
N ASP A 89 13.12 -7.67 10.58
CA ASP A 89 12.94 -7.80 9.13
C ASP A 89 12.70 -6.46 8.40
N SER A 90 12.87 -5.34 9.12
CA SER A 90 12.68 -4.01 8.54
C SER A 90 13.78 -3.67 7.52
N PRO A 91 13.45 -2.94 6.44
CA PRO A 91 14.46 -2.48 5.49
C PRO A 91 15.52 -1.59 6.15
N VAL A 92 16.79 -1.94 5.95
CA VAL A 92 17.95 -1.14 6.39
C VAL A 92 18.58 -0.39 5.22
N VAL A 93 19.15 0.78 5.50
CA VAL A 93 19.91 1.58 4.54
C VAL A 93 21.38 1.51 4.96
N ASP A 94 22.25 1.04 4.07
CA ASP A 94 23.71 0.97 4.25
C ASP A 94 24.39 2.34 4.03
#